data_AF-A0A2H6KJP9-F1
#
_entry.id   AF-A0A2H6KJP9-F1
#
_cell.length_a   1.000
_cell.length_b   1.000
_cell.length_c   1.000
_cell.angle_alpha   90.00
_cell.angle_beta   90.00
_cell.angle_gamma   90.00
#
_symmetry.space_group_name_H-M   'P 1'
#
loop_
_entity.id
_entity.type
_entity.pdbx_description
1 polymer ?
#
loop_
_entity_poly.entity_id
_entity_poly.type
_entity_poly.pdbx_seq_one_letter_code
_entity_poly.pdbx_strand_id
1 'polypeptide(L)'
;MVEYVHLQFQQTLRGRPLPNSQTELEPAVKAILTAVHCAALQVGEELKSFTSDTISKYDLGIKLKAAIAEVDKIKQQIDSKKASEYNNGSKIKSLDRYLVNESGDESIRKGIGDIKTDVLDKLDKLQNVKDETNSIESRKTKADELMNSLKNEIQNKLIEFELNLTSADDALTKTIDSVYSAAVKAEEDIKLTVQQLNKTLLETTEYAFKRVTDEVQKLFAEGHKSHLTALISLVDTKIPKVKTIIDDDLNTGLKGLLKTLKENHERLQDMATKHKFENRASIFRAYLEPIFNFTLFDLPKHLPNSQYSPQLQSIHSALTTLLSHLSEQKHFTHQVPGMLAELKTSVQALHSTNFANPAYPVLDAFPKSLVRFVEQLQRGYVNRYEGSKPITWQEHFSNNPTEESKMTAKIFLSVFSILNTNLSELRKRCKVDWRGDQINEFTELGTFFSDNGFVVSDNNKQNGELQNKEGMNGTKVVGCLVGDYPRVFPSVENTRHAINTIVDSLLPTTKSVTSPHSPLISYHVQSTKCSHGAPVYAITVRTMRLSST
;
A
#
# COMPACT_ATOMS: atom_id res chain seq x y z
N MET A 1 16.27 -6.56 -27.54
CA MET A 1 15.44 -5.94 -26.49
C MET A 1 13.95 -6.00 -26.83
N VAL A 2 13.53 -5.63 -28.04
CA VAL A 2 12.15 -5.74 -28.53
C VAL A 2 11.63 -7.19 -28.53
N GLU A 3 12.45 -8.17 -28.93
CA GLU A 3 12.10 -9.60 -28.86
C GLU A 3 11.89 -10.13 -27.44
N TYR A 4 12.68 -9.66 -26.47
CA TYR A 4 12.56 -10.08 -25.07
C TYR A 4 11.28 -9.55 -24.44
N VAL A 5 10.91 -8.30 -24.75
CA VAL A 5 9.65 -7.69 -24.32
C VAL A 5 8.46 -8.38 -25.00
N HIS A 6 8.57 -8.72 -26.29
CA HIS A 6 7.53 -9.47 -27.01
C HIS A 6 7.31 -10.88 -26.43
N LEU A 7 8.39 -11.59 -26.07
CA LEU A 7 8.32 -12.92 -25.47
C LEU A 7 7.71 -12.90 -24.06
N GLN A 8 8.06 -11.91 -23.25
CA GLN A 8 7.46 -11.72 -21.92
C GLN A 8 5.97 -11.39 -22.02
N PHE A 9 5.58 -10.56 -23.00
CA PHE A 9 4.19 -10.19 -23.26
C PHE A 9 3.34 -11.38 -23.75
N GLN A 10 3.90 -12.23 -24.61
CA GLN A 10 3.22 -13.47 -25.05
C GLN A 10 3.10 -14.51 -23.93
N GLN A 11 4.08 -14.58 -23.02
CA GLN A 11 4.01 -15.46 -21.85
C GLN A 11 2.96 -15.01 -20.82
N THR A 12 2.70 -13.70 -20.70
CA THR A 12 1.67 -13.17 -19.79
C THR A 12 0.24 -13.38 -20.29
N LEU A 13 0.05 -13.60 -21.59
CA LEU A 13 -1.28 -13.70 -22.23
C LEU A 13 -1.77 -15.13 -22.48
N ARG A 14 -0.94 -16.17 -22.25
CA ARG A 14 -1.41 -17.57 -22.31
C ARG A 14 -2.33 -17.88 -21.13
N GLY A 15 -3.65 -17.80 -21.35
CA GLY A 15 -4.66 -18.40 -20.49
C GLY A 15 -5.75 -17.49 -19.92
N ARG A 16 -5.89 -16.24 -20.36
CA ARG A 16 -7.00 -15.37 -19.92
C ARG A 16 -8.06 -15.17 -21.02
N PRO A 17 -9.36 -15.12 -20.67
CA PRO A 17 -10.42 -14.81 -21.63
C PRO A 17 -10.26 -13.37 -22.15
N LEU A 18 -10.63 -13.13 -23.41
CA LEU A 18 -10.64 -11.80 -24.04
C LEU A 18 -11.42 -10.78 -23.16
N PRO A 19 -10.80 -9.68 -22.68
CA PRO A 19 -11.46 -8.73 -21.78
C PRO A 19 -12.13 -7.57 -22.52
N ASN A 20 -13.19 -7.05 -21.90
CA ASN A 20 -13.99 -5.90 -22.33
C ASN A 20 -13.14 -4.64 -22.56
N SER A 21 -13.43 -3.96 -23.67
CA SER A 21 -12.54 -3.04 -24.41
C SER A 21 -12.29 -1.64 -23.82
N GLN A 22 -12.67 -1.35 -22.56
CA GLN A 22 -12.50 0.01 -21.99
C GLN A 22 -11.73 0.08 -20.67
N THR A 23 -11.81 -0.92 -19.79
CA THR A 23 -11.25 -0.83 -18.42
C THR A 23 -9.77 -1.18 -18.31
N GLU A 24 -9.20 -1.90 -19.28
CA GLU A 24 -7.78 -2.29 -19.28
C GLU A 24 -6.92 -1.53 -20.31
N LEU A 25 -7.55 -0.76 -21.19
CA LEU A 25 -6.85 0.00 -22.23
C LEU A 25 -6.09 1.20 -21.64
N GLU A 26 -6.69 1.90 -20.67
CA GLU A 26 -6.06 3.07 -20.04
C GLU A 26 -4.80 2.70 -19.24
N PRO A 27 -4.78 1.66 -18.38
CA PRO A 27 -3.55 1.21 -17.71
C PRO A 27 -2.46 0.76 -18.71
N ALA A 28 -2.84 0.02 -19.75
CA ALA A 28 -1.91 -0.48 -20.76
C ALA A 28 -1.28 0.67 -21.57
N VAL A 29 -2.08 1.64 -22.02
CA VAL A 29 -1.61 2.83 -22.72
C VAL A 29 -0.70 3.67 -21.83
N LYS A 30 -1.04 3.83 -20.54
CA LYS A 30 -0.23 4.56 -19.57
C LYS A 30 1.11 3.87 -19.30
N ALA A 31 1.13 2.54 -19.23
CA ALA A 31 2.35 1.76 -19.08
C ALA A 31 3.27 1.89 -20.32
N ILE A 32 2.70 1.81 -21.52
CA ILE A 32 3.45 1.97 -22.79
C ILE A 32 4.00 3.39 -22.92
N LEU A 33 3.18 4.42 -22.66
CA LEU A 33 3.63 5.82 -22.69
C LEU A 33 4.74 6.09 -21.68
N THR A 34 4.65 5.53 -20.48
CA THR A 34 5.70 5.67 -19.46
C THR A 34 6.99 4.99 -19.91
N ALA A 35 6.91 3.80 -20.48
CA ALA A 35 8.08 3.08 -20.99
C ALA A 35 8.75 3.84 -22.15
N VAL A 36 7.97 4.37 -23.09
CA VAL A 36 8.48 5.17 -24.22
C VAL A 36 9.09 6.48 -23.73
N HIS A 37 8.47 7.15 -22.76
CA HIS A 37 9.00 8.38 -22.19
C HIS A 37 10.33 8.15 -21.45
N CYS A 38 10.43 7.09 -20.65
CA CYS A 38 11.67 6.73 -19.97
C CYS A 38 12.78 6.37 -20.98
N ALA A 39 12.46 5.62 -22.04
CA ALA A 39 13.42 5.29 -23.08
C ALA A 39 13.90 6.55 -23.84
N ALA A 40 13.00 7.47 -24.16
CA ALA A 40 13.34 8.72 -24.84
C ALA A 40 14.19 9.65 -23.95
N LEU A 41 13.90 9.73 -22.65
CA LEU A 41 14.73 10.47 -21.69
C LEU A 41 16.12 9.86 -21.56
N GLN A 42 16.21 8.54 -21.50
CA GLN A 42 17.49 7.82 -21.40
C GLN A 42 18.36 8.05 -22.64
N VAL A 43 17.77 7.90 -23.84
CA VAL A 43 18.47 8.20 -25.09
C VAL A 43 18.86 9.68 -25.17
N GLY A 44 18.01 10.58 -24.65
CA GLY A 44 18.30 12.01 -24.57
C GLY A 44 19.48 12.34 -23.65
N GLU A 45 19.55 11.74 -22.47
CA GLU A 45 20.66 11.92 -21.53
C GLU A 45 21.95 11.26 -22.04
N GLU A 46 21.88 10.09 -22.67
CA GLU A 46 23.04 9.46 -23.33
C GLU A 46 23.57 10.32 -24.49
N LEU A 47 22.71 10.85 -25.36
CA LEU A 47 23.10 11.79 -26.41
C LEU A 47 23.70 13.07 -25.83
N LYS A 48 23.10 13.61 -24.77
CA LYS A 48 23.60 14.80 -24.07
C LYS A 48 24.97 14.54 -23.43
N SER A 49 25.22 13.33 -22.94
CA SER A 49 26.54 12.94 -22.42
C SER A 49 27.65 12.92 -23.49
N PHE A 50 27.28 12.78 -24.78
CA PHE A 50 28.24 12.92 -25.89
C PHE A 50 28.52 14.38 -26.26
N THR A 51 27.70 15.35 -25.83
CA THR A 51 27.72 16.73 -26.35
C THR A 51 27.70 17.87 -25.32
N SER A 52 27.52 17.62 -24.01
CA SER A 52 27.34 18.67 -22.99
C SER A 52 28.61 18.96 -22.17
N ASP A 53 29.00 20.23 -22.15
CA ASP A 53 30.10 20.80 -21.33
C ASP A 53 29.79 20.85 -19.81
N THR A 54 28.55 20.56 -19.41
CA THR A 54 28.03 20.81 -18.04
C THR A 54 27.89 19.58 -17.13
N ILE A 55 27.94 18.34 -17.66
CA ILE A 55 27.76 17.11 -16.86
C ILE A 55 29.15 16.53 -16.55
N SER A 56 29.56 16.68 -15.29
CA SER A 56 30.95 16.81 -14.86
C SER A 56 31.78 15.51 -14.74
N LYS A 57 31.79 14.59 -15.72
CA LYS A 57 32.78 13.49 -15.68
C LYS A 57 33.30 12.97 -17.02
N TYR A 58 32.53 13.07 -18.10
CA TYR A 58 32.95 12.50 -19.39
C TYR A 58 32.40 13.33 -20.54
N ASP A 59 33.31 13.93 -21.32
CA ASP A 59 32.98 14.74 -22.48
C ASP A 59 33.77 14.18 -23.67
N LEU A 60 33.07 13.41 -24.51
CA LEU A 60 33.62 12.88 -25.74
C LEU A 60 34.07 14.01 -26.66
N GLY A 61 33.38 15.15 -26.66
CA GLY A 61 33.75 16.37 -27.39
C GLY A 61 35.09 16.94 -26.94
N ILE A 62 35.36 17.08 -25.63
CA ILE A 62 36.66 17.54 -25.11
C ILE A 62 37.77 16.54 -25.43
N LYS A 63 37.53 15.23 -25.30
CA LYS A 63 38.56 14.22 -25.56
C LYS A 63 38.79 13.99 -27.05
N LEU A 64 37.77 14.12 -27.89
CA LEU A 64 37.87 14.13 -29.34
C LEU A 64 38.58 15.40 -29.80
N LYS A 65 38.28 16.57 -29.21
CA LYS A 65 39.06 17.81 -29.41
C LYS A 65 40.52 17.62 -29.00
N ALA A 66 40.80 16.90 -27.91
CA ALA A 66 42.18 16.59 -27.51
C ALA A 66 42.88 15.62 -28.47
N ALA A 67 42.17 14.62 -29.00
CA ALA A 67 42.71 13.72 -30.03
C ALA A 67 42.95 14.46 -31.35
N ILE A 68 42.01 15.32 -31.78
CA ILE A 68 42.17 16.23 -32.91
C ILE A 68 43.35 17.18 -32.68
N ALA A 69 43.53 17.69 -31.46
CA ALA A 69 44.68 18.53 -31.11
C ALA A 69 46.01 17.76 -31.23
N GLU A 70 46.08 16.48 -30.91
CA GLU A 70 47.29 15.69 -31.16
C GLU A 70 47.52 15.42 -32.65
N VAL A 71 46.45 15.25 -33.43
CA VAL A 71 46.55 15.20 -34.90
C VAL A 71 47.01 16.55 -35.46
N ASP A 72 46.58 17.67 -34.88
CA ASP A 72 47.08 19.01 -35.22
C ASP A 72 48.54 19.22 -34.78
N LYS A 73 49.00 18.60 -33.69
CA LYS A 73 50.44 18.59 -33.33
C LYS A 73 51.25 17.80 -34.36
N ILE A 74 50.72 16.70 -34.91
CA ILE A 74 51.37 15.99 -36.03
C ILE A 74 51.46 16.92 -37.24
N LYS A 75 50.37 17.63 -37.57
CA LYS A 75 50.37 18.64 -38.64
C LYS A 75 51.41 19.74 -38.39
N GLN A 76 51.50 20.28 -37.17
CA GLN A 76 52.50 21.27 -36.80
C GLN A 76 53.93 20.71 -36.82
N GLN A 77 54.18 19.45 -36.48
CA GLN A 77 55.50 18.82 -36.60
C GLN A 77 55.91 18.60 -38.06
N ILE A 78 54.94 18.30 -38.93
CA ILE A 78 55.15 18.19 -40.38
C ILE A 78 55.39 19.59 -40.99
N ASP A 79 54.62 20.60 -40.57
CA ASP A 79 54.76 21.97 -41.07
C ASP A 79 55.99 22.69 -40.50
N SER A 80 56.38 22.45 -39.24
CA SER A 80 57.61 23.00 -38.64
C SER A 80 58.90 22.33 -39.12
N LYS A 81 58.80 21.16 -39.77
CA LYS A 81 59.90 20.57 -40.55
C LYS A 81 59.94 21.06 -42.00
N LYS A 82 59.17 22.08 -42.39
CA LYS A 82 59.52 22.87 -43.56
C LYS A 82 60.66 23.82 -43.18
N ALA A 83 61.86 23.50 -43.68
CA ALA A 83 63.04 24.36 -43.70
C ALA A 83 63.54 24.84 -42.33
N SER A 84 63.95 23.92 -41.46
CA SER A 84 65.12 24.25 -40.63
C SER A 84 66.29 24.37 -41.59
N GLU A 85 66.67 25.61 -41.89
CA GLU A 85 67.82 26.06 -42.65
C GLU A 85 68.87 24.96 -42.84
N TYR A 86 68.79 24.25 -43.97
CA TYR A 86 69.98 23.59 -44.48
C TYR A 86 70.95 24.72 -44.80
N ASN A 87 71.89 24.94 -43.88
CA ASN A 87 73.00 25.88 -44.01
C ASN A 87 73.99 25.40 -45.09
N ASN A 88 73.47 25.11 -46.29
CA ASN A 88 74.27 24.97 -47.51
C ASN A 88 74.81 26.32 -47.96
N GLY A 89 74.33 27.44 -47.40
CA GLY A 89 74.94 28.75 -47.57
C GLY A 89 76.40 28.80 -47.13
N SER A 90 76.82 28.02 -46.12
CA SER A 90 78.23 27.97 -45.69
C SER A 90 79.17 27.29 -46.69
N LYS A 91 78.72 26.22 -47.35
CA LYS A 91 79.50 25.50 -48.37
C LYS A 91 79.42 26.14 -49.76
N ILE A 92 78.31 26.80 -50.08
CA ILE A 92 78.19 27.66 -51.26
C ILE A 92 79.05 28.93 -51.08
N LYS A 93 79.17 29.47 -49.86
CA LYS A 93 80.12 30.56 -49.57
C LYS A 93 81.59 30.16 -49.68
N SER A 94 81.93 28.87 -49.54
CA SER A 94 83.28 28.39 -49.90
C SER A 94 83.50 28.29 -51.42
N LEU A 95 82.44 28.26 -52.24
CA LEU A 95 82.55 28.41 -53.70
C LEU A 95 82.78 29.87 -54.10
N ASP A 96 82.23 30.85 -53.35
CA ASP A 96 82.49 32.29 -53.57
C ASP A 96 83.99 32.63 -53.53
N ARG A 97 84.80 31.92 -52.74
CA ARG A 97 86.26 32.13 -52.67
C ARG A 97 86.99 31.69 -53.96
N TYR A 98 86.42 30.75 -54.72
CA TYR A 98 86.96 30.32 -56.03
C TYR A 98 86.28 31.01 -57.22
N LEU A 99 85.23 31.80 -56.97
CA LEU A 99 84.47 32.57 -57.95
C LEU A 99 84.71 34.10 -57.81
N VAL A 100 85.75 34.52 -57.08
CA VAL A 100 86.09 35.94 -56.89
C VAL A 100 86.42 36.60 -58.23
N ASN A 101 85.44 37.31 -58.80
CA ASN A 101 85.48 38.59 -59.53
C ASN A 101 86.56 38.90 -60.59
N GLU A 102 87.36 37.96 -61.05
CA GLU A 102 87.97 38.03 -62.38
C GLU A 102 87.79 36.65 -63.00
N SER A 103 87.09 36.58 -64.14
CA SER A 103 86.84 35.30 -64.79
C SER A 103 88.18 34.57 -64.98
N GLY A 104 88.22 33.25 -64.76
CA GLY A 104 89.40 32.46 -65.12
C GLY A 104 89.81 32.69 -66.59
N ASP A 105 88.85 33.10 -67.42
CA ASP A 105 89.06 33.54 -68.80
C ASP A 105 89.85 34.86 -68.90
N GLU A 106 89.63 35.84 -68.00
CA GLU A 106 90.41 37.08 -67.89
C GLU A 106 91.86 36.79 -67.44
N SER A 107 92.05 35.92 -66.45
CA SER A 107 93.40 35.62 -65.92
C SER A 107 94.23 34.76 -66.89
N ILE A 108 93.60 33.83 -67.61
CA ILE A 108 94.24 33.05 -68.67
C ILE A 108 94.51 33.94 -69.90
N ARG A 109 93.57 34.82 -70.30
CA ARG A 109 93.79 35.76 -71.40
C ARG A 109 94.83 36.82 -71.07
N LYS A 110 94.89 37.31 -69.84
CA LYS A 110 95.90 38.26 -69.35
C LYS A 110 97.27 37.58 -69.29
N GLY A 111 97.36 36.36 -68.76
CA GLY A 111 98.60 35.56 -68.79
C GLY A 111 99.11 35.28 -70.21
N ILE A 112 98.22 34.91 -71.14
CA ILE A 112 98.55 34.73 -72.57
C ILE A 112 98.93 36.06 -73.22
N GLY A 113 98.27 37.16 -72.87
CA GLY A 113 98.55 38.51 -73.34
C GLY A 113 99.92 39.02 -72.89
N ASP A 114 100.28 38.80 -71.62
CA ASP A 114 101.57 39.16 -71.04
C ASP A 114 102.69 38.34 -71.68
N ILE A 115 102.49 37.02 -71.89
CA ILE A 115 103.43 36.16 -72.63
C ILE A 115 103.63 36.66 -74.06
N LYS A 116 102.54 36.99 -74.77
CA LYS A 116 102.62 37.50 -76.14
C LYS A 116 103.40 38.83 -76.20
N THR A 117 103.18 39.73 -75.24
CA THR A 117 103.78 41.07 -75.24
C THR A 117 105.26 41.02 -74.90
N ASP A 118 105.66 40.24 -73.88
CA ASP A 118 107.05 40.18 -73.42
C ASP A 118 107.97 39.40 -74.39
N VAL A 119 107.42 38.38 -75.07
CA VAL A 119 108.10 37.66 -76.16
C VAL A 119 108.28 38.56 -77.39
N LEU A 120 107.27 39.36 -77.74
CA LEU A 120 107.36 40.31 -78.87
C LEU A 120 108.38 41.43 -78.60
N ASP A 121 108.41 42.00 -77.40
CA ASP A 121 109.35 43.06 -77.01
C ASP A 121 110.82 42.61 -77.07
N LYS A 122 111.11 41.33 -76.80
CA LYS A 122 112.48 40.78 -76.87
C LYS A 122 112.86 40.32 -78.30
N LEU A 123 111.89 39.86 -79.10
CA LEU A 123 112.07 39.65 -80.55
C LEU A 123 112.41 40.96 -81.27
N ASP A 124 111.80 42.07 -80.86
CA ASP A 124 112.09 43.40 -81.43
C ASP A 124 113.49 43.90 -81.03
N LYS A 125 113.96 43.55 -79.81
CA LYS A 125 115.35 43.79 -79.36
C LYS A 125 116.39 42.95 -80.13
N LEU A 126 116.03 41.74 -80.61
CA LEU A 126 116.88 40.94 -81.50
C LEU A 126 117.01 41.56 -82.90
N GLN A 127 115.99 42.30 -83.35
CA GLN A 127 115.97 42.96 -84.66
C GLN A 127 116.79 44.28 -84.69
N ASN A 128 116.97 44.94 -83.54
CA ASN A 128 117.59 46.26 -83.41
C ASN A 128 118.92 46.26 -82.62
N VAL A 129 119.86 45.37 -82.94
CA VAL A 129 121.21 45.42 -82.35
C VAL A 129 122.06 46.49 -83.05
N LYS A 130 122.21 47.68 -82.44
CA LYS A 130 123.20 48.71 -82.83
C LYS A 130 124.30 48.78 -81.78
N ASP A 131 125.47 48.21 -82.06
CA ASP A 131 126.73 48.60 -81.39
C ASP A 131 127.99 48.24 -82.19
N GLU A 132 129.01 49.07 -82.05
CA GLU A 132 130.13 49.26 -82.98
C GLU A 132 131.37 48.37 -82.70
N THR A 133 131.32 47.06 -82.99
CA THR A 133 132.54 46.24 -83.12
C THR A 133 132.35 45.06 -84.09
N ASN A 134 133.20 44.99 -85.13
CA ASN A 134 133.12 44.04 -86.25
C ASN A 134 133.66 42.63 -85.87
N SER A 135 132.82 41.78 -85.28
CA SER A 135 133.00 40.32 -85.34
C SER A 135 131.67 39.56 -85.26
N ILE A 136 131.42 38.67 -86.23
CA ILE A 136 130.22 37.83 -86.36
C ILE A 136 130.03 36.90 -85.15
N GLU A 137 131.12 36.51 -84.48
CA GLU A 137 131.12 35.58 -83.34
C GLU A 137 130.38 36.19 -82.12
N SER A 138 130.58 37.48 -81.83
CA SER A 138 129.95 38.17 -80.69
C SER A 138 128.43 38.31 -80.84
N ARG A 139 127.94 38.49 -82.08
CA ARG A 139 126.50 38.54 -82.38
C ARG A 139 125.83 37.18 -82.19
N LYS A 140 126.52 36.08 -82.53
CA LYS A 140 126.03 34.72 -82.27
C LYS A 140 125.89 34.48 -80.78
N THR A 141 126.90 34.81 -79.97
CA THR A 141 126.85 34.57 -78.52
C THR A 141 125.72 35.35 -77.84
N LYS A 142 125.52 36.63 -78.15
CA LYS A 142 124.40 37.42 -77.59
C LYS A 142 123.03 36.92 -78.06
N ALA A 143 122.90 36.49 -79.31
CA ALA A 143 121.67 35.90 -79.81
C ALA A 143 121.37 34.56 -79.13
N ASP A 144 122.38 33.72 -78.89
CA ASP A 144 122.25 32.46 -78.16
C ASP A 144 121.89 32.69 -76.69
N GLU A 145 122.48 33.70 -76.03
CA GLU A 145 122.12 34.11 -74.67
C GLU A 145 120.66 34.57 -74.57
N LEU A 146 120.21 35.42 -75.51
CA LEU A 146 118.81 35.87 -75.56
C LEU A 146 117.83 34.74 -75.91
N MET A 147 118.21 33.85 -76.84
CA MET A 147 117.38 32.70 -77.21
C MET A 147 117.25 31.70 -76.06
N ASN A 148 118.33 31.48 -75.31
CA ASN A 148 118.31 30.66 -74.10
C ASN A 148 117.48 31.32 -72.98
N SER A 149 117.58 32.64 -72.81
CA SER A 149 116.73 33.39 -71.88
C SER A 149 115.25 33.25 -72.24
N LEU A 150 114.89 33.44 -73.51
CA LEU A 150 113.52 33.29 -74.00
C LEU A 150 113.00 31.86 -73.83
N LYS A 151 113.83 30.86 -74.13
CA LYS A 151 113.51 29.45 -73.92
C LYS A 151 113.19 29.15 -72.46
N ASN A 152 114.02 29.62 -71.54
CA ASN A 152 113.81 29.41 -70.10
C ASN A 152 112.53 30.11 -69.60
N GLU A 153 112.22 31.29 -70.12
CA GLU A 153 111.02 32.04 -69.75
C GLU A 153 109.73 31.38 -70.26
N ILE A 154 109.73 30.91 -71.51
CA ILE A 154 108.62 30.12 -72.07
C ILE A 154 108.44 28.82 -71.28
N GLN A 155 109.53 28.14 -70.93
CA GLN A 155 109.47 26.92 -70.11
C GLN A 155 108.88 27.19 -68.72
N ASN A 156 109.33 28.24 -68.04
CA ASN A 156 108.80 28.61 -66.72
C ASN A 156 107.31 28.98 -66.79
N LYS A 157 106.87 29.69 -67.83
CA LYS A 157 105.46 30.05 -68.02
C LYS A 157 104.59 28.86 -68.39
N LEU A 158 105.12 27.91 -69.17
CA LEU A 158 104.43 26.66 -69.47
C LEU A 158 104.24 25.82 -68.21
N ILE A 159 105.26 25.75 -67.35
CA ILE A 159 105.19 25.09 -66.04
C ILE A 159 104.15 25.79 -65.14
N GLU A 160 104.14 27.12 -65.09
CA GLU A 160 103.16 27.89 -64.32
C GLU A 160 101.71 27.63 -64.81
N PHE A 161 101.51 27.54 -66.13
CA PHE A 161 100.22 27.18 -66.72
C PHE A 161 99.78 25.75 -66.39
N GLU A 162 100.70 24.78 -66.48
CA GLU A 162 100.44 23.38 -66.15
C GLU A 162 100.08 23.21 -64.67
N LEU A 163 100.74 23.95 -63.77
CA LEU A 163 100.41 23.98 -62.33
C LEU A 163 99.01 24.56 -62.07
N ASN A 164 98.65 25.66 -62.73
CA ASN A 164 97.33 26.26 -62.60
C ASN A 164 96.22 25.35 -63.15
N LEU A 165 96.46 24.69 -64.28
CA LEU A 165 95.52 23.73 -64.88
C LEU A 165 95.30 22.53 -63.95
N THR A 166 96.39 21.98 -63.41
CA THR A 166 96.33 20.87 -62.44
C THR A 166 95.57 21.29 -61.19
N SER A 167 95.82 22.50 -60.67
CA SER A 167 95.12 23.00 -59.48
C SER A 167 93.62 23.21 -59.70
N ALA A 168 93.20 23.64 -60.90
CA ALA A 168 91.80 23.78 -61.26
C ALA A 168 91.10 22.42 -61.39
N ASP A 169 91.75 21.43 -62.01
CA ASP A 169 91.24 20.07 -62.14
C ASP A 169 91.07 19.38 -60.76
N ASP A 170 92.05 19.57 -59.87
CA ASP A 170 92.00 19.12 -58.48
C ASP A 170 90.82 19.74 -57.71
N ALA A 171 90.57 21.05 -57.92
CA ALA A 171 89.48 21.78 -57.27
C ALA A 171 88.10 21.32 -57.79
N LEU A 172 87.98 21.09 -59.09
CA LEU A 172 86.75 20.57 -59.70
C LEU A 172 86.46 19.14 -59.21
N THR A 173 87.46 18.26 -59.19
CA THR A 173 87.34 16.89 -58.69
C THR A 173 86.87 16.87 -57.24
N LYS A 174 87.51 17.65 -56.35
CA LYS A 174 87.10 17.78 -54.95
C LYS A 174 85.67 18.31 -54.78
N THR A 175 85.25 19.23 -55.65
CA THR A 175 83.90 19.78 -55.63
C THR A 175 82.87 18.75 -56.04
N ILE A 176 83.13 17.99 -57.12
CA ILE A 176 82.26 16.90 -57.59
C ILE A 176 82.11 15.83 -56.51
N ASP A 177 83.20 15.41 -55.89
CA ASP A 177 83.18 14.41 -54.80
C ASP A 177 82.38 14.89 -53.59
N SER A 178 82.50 16.18 -53.24
CA SER A 178 81.75 16.77 -52.12
C SER A 178 80.25 16.82 -52.40
N VAL A 179 79.86 17.21 -53.62
CA VAL A 179 78.45 17.23 -54.04
C VAL A 179 77.87 15.83 -54.07
N TYR A 180 78.60 14.86 -54.64
CA TYR A 180 78.20 13.46 -54.68
C TYR A 180 77.99 12.90 -53.26
N SER A 181 78.96 13.11 -52.37
CA SER A 181 78.88 12.66 -50.98
C SER A 181 77.72 13.31 -50.21
N ALA A 182 77.46 14.60 -50.45
CA ALA A 182 76.33 15.31 -49.85
C ALA A 182 74.98 14.77 -50.34
N ALA A 183 74.86 14.45 -51.64
CA ALA A 183 73.64 13.89 -52.22
C ALA A 183 73.34 12.49 -51.68
N VAL A 184 74.35 11.61 -51.62
CA VAL A 184 74.21 10.26 -51.05
C VAL A 184 73.78 10.33 -49.58
N LYS A 185 74.41 11.20 -48.79
CA LYS A 185 74.04 11.38 -47.38
C LYS A 185 72.60 11.90 -47.23
N ALA A 186 72.18 12.85 -48.06
CA ALA A 186 70.82 13.36 -48.03
C ALA A 186 69.79 12.27 -48.37
N GLU A 187 70.07 11.40 -49.33
CA GLU A 187 69.20 10.26 -49.67
C GLU A 187 69.05 9.31 -48.48
N GLU A 188 70.16 8.99 -47.80
CA GLU A 188 70.18 8.11 -46.64
C GLU A 188 69.42 8.72 -45.44
N ASP A 189 69.64 10.00 -45.15
CA ASP A 189 68.92 10.75 -44.11
C ASP A 189 67.41 10.81 -44.40
N ILE A 190 67.00 10.98 -45.66
CA ILE A 190 65.58 10.96 -46.08
C ILE A 190 64.98 9.58 -45.84
N LYS A 191 65.65 8.51 -46.27
CA LYS A 191 65.17 7.13 -46.08
C LYS A 191 64.96 6.81 -44.61
N LEU A 192 65.92 7.13 -43.75
CA LEU A 192 65.82 6.93 -42.30
C LEU A 192 64.66 7.74 -41.70
N THR A 193 64.52 9.00 -42.11
CA THR A 193 63.46 9.88 -41.59
C THR A 193 62.07 9.39 -41.99
N VAL A 194 61.89 8.90 -43.23
CA VAL A 194 60.62 8.35 -43.71
C VAL A 194 60.27 7.05 -42.97
N GLN A 195 61.25 6.17 -42.74
CA GLN A 195 61.04 4.95 -41.97
C GLN A 195 60.61 5.26 -40.52
N GLN A 196 61.30 6.20 -39.88
CA GLN A 196 60.98 6.63 -38.52
C GLN A 196 59.57 7.26 -38.46
N LEU A 197 59.22 8.10 -39.43
CA LEU A 197 57.90 8.72 -39.52
C LEU A 197 56.81 7.66 -39.65
N ASN A 198 56.97 6.69 -40.55
CA ASN A 198 56.01 5.60 -40.73
C ASN A 198 55.83 4.79 -39.44
N LYS A 199 56.92 4.46 -38.76
CA LYS A 199 56.87 3.74 -37.48
C LYS A 199 56.12 4.54 -36.42
N THR A 200 56.49 5.81 -36.21
CA THR A 200 55.83 6.67 -35.22
C THR A 200 54.36 6.90 -35.55
N LEU A 201 54.01 7.05 -36.83
CA LEU A 201 52.62 7.21 -37.27
C LEU A 201 51.80 5.97 -36.94
N LEU A 202 52.30 4.77 -37.26
CA LEU A 202 51.64 3.50 -36.96
C LEU A 202 51.45 3.31 -35.45
N GLU A 203 52.52 3.46 -34.66
CA GLU A 203 52.48 3.30 -33.20
C GLU A 203 51.50 4.28 -32.55
N THR A 204 51.52 5.55 -32.99
CA THR A 204 50.62 6.59 -32.47
C THR A 204 49.17 6.29 -32.85
N THR A 205 48.92 5.82 -34.08
CA THR A 205 47.58 5.49 -34.57
C THR A 205 47.01 4.29 -33.83
N GLU A 206 47.79 3.22 -33.66
CA GLU A 206 47.40 2.04 -32.87
C GLU A 206 47.11 2.41 -31.41
N TYR A 207 47.95 3.25 -30.81
CA TYR A 207 47.74 3.74 -29.46
C TYR A 207 46.44 4.57 -29.34
N ALA A 208 46.16 5.43 -30.32
CA ALA A 208 44.92 6.20 -30.36
C ALA A 208 43.68 5.30 -30.47
N PHE A 209 43.69 4.31 -31.37
CA PHE A 209 42.59 3.34 -31.52
C PHE A 209 42.39 2.50 -30.27
N LYS A 210 43.48 2.03 -29.64
CA LYS A 210 43.42 1.31 -28.38
C LYS A 210 42.79 2.16 -27.28
N ARG A 211 43.22 3.43 -27.15
CA ARG A 211 42.63 4.36 -26.18
C ARG A 211 41.14 4.56 -26.42
N VAL A 212 40.70 4.79 -27.65
CA VAL A 212 39.27 4.93 -27.97
C VAL A 212 38.51 3.65 -27.58
N THR A 213 39.07 2.48 -27.90
CA THR A 213 38.44 1.18 -27.58
C THR A 213 38.29 0.98 -26.08
N ASP A 214 39.37 1.20 -25.31
CA ASP A 214 39.37 1.05 -23.84
C ASP A 214 38.35 2.02 -23.20
N GLU A 215 38.25 3.23 -23.72
CA GLU A 215 37.36 4.27 -23.23
C GLU A 215 35.88 3.97 -23.56
N VAL A 216 35.57 3.46 -24.75
CA VAL A 216 34.22 3.00 -25.10
C VAL A 216 33.79 1.83 -24.20
N GLN A 217 34.71 0.89 -23.93
CA GLN A 217 34.43 -0.23 -23.01
C GLN A 217 34.16 0.25 -21.58
N LYS A 218 34.93 1.23 -21.08
CA LYS A 218 34.67 1.85 -19.77
C LYS A 218 33.30 2.54 -19.74
N LEU A 219 32.99 3.34 -20.75
CA LEU A 219 31.71 4.05 -20.83
C LEU A 219 30.52 3.09 -20.84
N PHE A 220 30.63 1.99 -21.59
CA PHE A 220 29.63 0.93 -21.59
C PHE A 220 29.47 0.28 -20.20
N ALA A 221 30.57 -0.07 -19.54
CA ALA A 221 30.54 -0.67 -18.21
C ALA A 221 29.98 0.28 -17.13
N GLU A 222 30.37 1.55 -17.16
CA GLU A 222 29.85 2.59 -16.26
C GLU A 222 28.37 2.88 -16.51
N GLY A 223 27.93 2.94 -17.77
CA GLY A 223 26.53 3.07 -18.14
C GLY A 223 25.68 1.93 -17.59
N HIS A 224 26.12 0.68 -17.79
CA HIS A 224 25.45 -0.50 -17.23
C HIS A 224 25.42 -0.48 -15.69
N LYS A 225 26.52 -0.10 -15.04
CA LYS A 225 26.57 0.03 -13.58
C LYS A 225 25.59 1.09 -13.07
N SER A 226 25.48 2.21 -13.77
CA SER A 226 24.53 3.28 -13.47
C SER A 226 23.08 2.79 -13.60
N HIS A 227 22.74 2.12 -14.71
CA HIS A 227 21.40 1.55 -14.92
C HIS A 227 21.02 0.52 -13.85
N LEU A 228 21.95 -0.37 -13.47
CA LEU A 228 21.71 -1.36 -12.42
C LEU A 228 21.51 -0.68 -11.05
N THR A 229 22.26 0.37 -10.76
CA THR A 229 22.12 1.14 -9.51
C THR A 229 20.79 1.87 -9.46
N ALA A 230 20.35 2.46 -10.58
CA ALA A 230 19.04 3.09 -10.69
C ALA A 230 17.90 2.06 -10.51
N LEU A 231 18.05 0.86 -11.09
CA LEU A 231 17.09 -0.23 -10.90
C LEU A 231 17.03 -0.69 -9.44
N ILE A 232 18.17 -0.88 -8.78
CA ILE A 232 18.22 -1.23 -7.35
C ILE A 232 17.50 -0.16 -6.53
N SER A 233 17.82 1.12 -6.75
CA SER A 233 17.18 2.23 -6.05
C SER A 233 15.66 2.29 -6.27
N LEU A 234 15.20 2.02 -7.50
CA LEU A 234 13.78 1.92 -7.82
C LEU A 234 13.11 0.77 -7.06
N VAL A 235 13.72 -0.43 -7.08
CA VAL A 235 13.20 -1.61 -6.39
C VAL A 235 13.16 -1.38 -4.88
N ASP A 236 14.22 -0.84 -4.28
CA ASP A 236 14.29 -0.51 -2.85
C ASP A 236 13.23 0.53 -2.45
N THR A 237 12.91 1.47 -3.34
CA THR A 237 11.85 2.46 -3.09
C THR A 237 10.44 1.87 -3.28
N LYS A 238 10.26 0.91 -4.18
CA LYS A 238 8.94 0.37 -4.54
C LYS A 238 8.52 -0.80 -3.64
N ILE A 239 9.45 -1.64 -3.19
CA ILE A 239 9.15 -2.77 -2.30
C ILE A 239 8.37 -2.32 -1.04
N PRO A 240 8.81 -1.29 -0.28
CA PRO A 240 8.08 -0.82 0.90
C PRO A 240 6.67 -0.32 0.55
N LYS A 241 6.51 0.39 -0.57
CA LYS A 241 5.18 0.89 -1.00
C LYS A 241 4.22 -0.24 -1.33
N VAL A 242 4.70 -1.29 -2.01
CA VAL A 242 3.90 -2.48 -2.29
C VAL A 242 3.52 -3.19 -0.99
N LYS A 243 4.47 -3.33 -0.04
CA LYS A 243 4.17 -3.88 1.28
C LYS A 243 3.10 -3.06 2.01
N THR A 244 3.23 -1.73 2.03
CA THR A 244 2.22 -0.85 2.62
C THR A 244 0.85 -1.03 1.99
N ILE A 245 0.76 -1.09 0.65
CA ILE A 245 -0.53 -1.33 -0.04
C ILE A 245 -1.14 -2.68 0.37
N ILE A 246 -0.31 -3.73 0.46
CA ILE A 246 -0.75 -5.06 0.88
C ILE A 246 -1.22 -5.03 2.35
N ASP A 247 -0.45 -4.40 3.23
CA ASP A 247 -0.76 -4.30 4.65
C ASP A 247 -2.03 -3.47 4.89
N ASP A 248 -2.21 -2.37 4.18
CA ASP A 248 -3.42 -1.55 4.23
C ASP A 248 -4.64 -2.35 3.75
N ASP A 249 -4.54 -3.02 2.59
CA ASP A 249 -5.62 -3.87 2.07
C ASP A 249 -5.95 -5.06 2.99
N LEU A 250 -4.95 -5.66 3.65
CA LEU A 250 -5.17 -6.73 4.63
C LEU A 250 -5.88 -6.27 5.89
N ASN A 251 -5.66 -5.02 6.33
CA ASN A 251 -6.14 -4.51 7.61
C ASN A 251 -7.32 -3.53 7.48
N THR A 252 -7.82 -3.28 6.26
CA THR A 252 -8.94 -2.36 6.02
C THR A 252 -10.05 -3.02 5.20
N GLY A 253 -11.20 -2.37 5.11
CA GLY A 253 -12.31 -2.81 4.27
C GLY A 253 -12.81 -4.21 4.63
N LEU A 254 -13.10 -5.00 3.60
CA LEU A 254 -13.67 -6.35 3.77
C LEU A 254 -12.66 -7.33 4.39
N LYS A 255 -11.38 -7.29 4.00
CA LYS A 255 -10.36 -8.23 4.51
C LYS A 255 -10.07 -7.96 5.99
N GLY A 256 -9.95 -6.69 6.36
CA GLY A 256 -9.83 -6.27 7.76
C GLY A 256 -11.03 -6.75 8.59
N LEU A 257 -12.26 -6.55 8.11
CA LEU A 257 -13.45 -7.03 8.81
C LEU A 257 -13.44 -8.55 8.99
N LEU A 258 -13.15 -9.31 7.92
CA LEU A 258 -13.10 -10.78 7.98
C LEU A 258 -12.03 -11.27 8.95
N LYS A 259 -10.88 -10.60 9.01
CA LYS A 259 -9.84 -10.86 10.01
C LYS A 259 -10.36 -10.63 11.43
N THR A 260 -10.98 -9.47 11.70
CA THR A 260 -11.58 -9.16 13.01
C THR A 260 -12.67 -10.17 13.40
N LEU A 261 -13.51 -10.60 12.46
CA LEU A 261 -14.54 -11.63 12.68
C LEU A 261 -13.90 -12.97 13.04
N LYS A 262 -12.85 -13.39 12.33
CA LYS A 262 -12.13 -14.63 12.58
C LYS A 262 -11.48 -14.65 13.95
N GLU A 263 -10.78 -13.56 14.32
CA GLU A 263 -10.08 -13.42 15.61
C GLU A 263 -11.03 -13.46 16.81
N ASN A 264 -12.31 -13.11 16.63
CA ASN A 264 -13.31 -13.08 17.69
C ASN A 264 -14.35 -14.20 17.62
N HIS A 265 -14.27 -15.09 16.61
CA HIS A 265 -15.30 -16.11 16.36
C HIS A 265 -15.46 -17.10 17.52
N GLU A 266 -14.38 -17.44 18.23
CA GLU A 266 -14.41 -18.36 19.38
C GLU A 266 -15.36 -17.88 20.49
N ARG A 267 -15.56 -16.56 20.63
CA ARG A 267 -16.53 -15.98 21.59
C ARG A 267 -17.95 -16.47 21.33
N LEU A 268 -18.32 -16.72 20.07
CA LEU A 268 -19.64 -17.27 19.73
C LEU A 268 -19.77 -18.74 20.11
N GLN A 269 -18.67 -19.50 20.07
CA GLN A 269 -18.65 -20.89 20.54
C GLN A 269 -18.79 -20.94 22.06
N ASP A 270 -18.11 -20.05 22.78
CA ASP A 270 -18.28 -19.89 24.22
C ASP A 270 -19.72 -19.55 24.59
N MET A 271 -20.36 -18.65 23.83
CA MET A 271 -21.77 -18.32 24.04
C MET A 271 -22.68 -19.54 23.92
N ALA A 272 -22.40 -20.47 23.00
CA ALA A 272 -23.19 -21.68 22.82
C ALA A 272 -23.16 -22.60 24.06
N THR A 273 -22.01 -22.71 24.73
CA THR A 273 -21.78 -23.60 25.88
C THR A 273 -22.29 -23.04 27.22
N LYS A 274 -22.46 -21.72 27.35
CA LYS A 274 -22.94 -21.11 28.61
C LYS A 274 -24.46 -21.06 28.66
N HIS A 275 -25.09 -21.67 29.65
CA HIS A 275 -26.57 -21.73 29.72
C HIS A 275 -27.23 -20.54 30.42
N LYS A 276 -26.48 -19.75 31.19
CA LYS A 276 -27.02 -18.58 31.88
C LYS A 276 -27.19 -17.40 30.91
N PHE A 277 -28.35 -16.73 30.99
CA PHE A 277 -28.71 -15.65 30.09
C PHE A 277 -27.75 -14.46 30.19
N GLU A 278 -27.33 -14.09 31.41
CA GLU A 278 -26.39 -12.99 31.65
C GLU A 278 -25.04 -13.21 30.96
N ASN A 279 -24.55 -14.46 30.97
CA ASN A 279 -23.30 -14.81 30.33
C ASN A 279 -23.41 -14.68 28.81
N ARG A 280 -24.54 -15.06 28.22
CA ARG A 280 -24.76 -14.94 26.76
C ARG A 280 -24.80 -13.48 26.32
N ALA A 281 -25.50 -12.61 27.05
CA ALA A 281 -25.56 -11.19 26.75
C ALA A 281 -24.16 -10.53 26.83
N SER A 282 -23.41 -10.83 27.90
CA SER A 282 -22.06 -10.31 28.09
C SER A 282 -21.07 -10.80 27.02
N ILE A 283 -21.08 -12.10 26.70
CA ILE A 283 -20.21 -12.67 25.66
C ILE A 283 -20.55 -12.11 24.28
N PHE A 284 -21.83 -11.96 23.95
CA PHE A 284 -22.25 -11.40 22.67
C PHE A 284 -21.83 -9.92 22.53
N ARG A 285 -21.94 -9.13 23.61
CA ARG A 285 -21.40 -7.76 23.65
C ARG A 285 -19.90 -7.77 23.38
N ALA A 286 -19.16 -8.62 24.07
CA ALA A 286 -17.72 -8.78 23.87
C ALA A 286 -17.38 -9.19 22.42
N TYR A 287 -18.19 -10.03 21.78
CA TYR A 287 -17.99 -10.39 20.37
C TYR A 287 -18.19 -9.19 19.42
N LEU A 288 -19.20 -8.36 19.66
CA LEU A 288 -19.55 -7.25 18.77
C LEU A 288 -18.64 -6.03 18.92
N GLU A 289 -18.09 -5.78 20.10
CA GLU A 289 -17.33 -4.57 20.39
C GLU A 289 -16.08 -4.38 19.48
N PRO A 290 -15.25 -5.41 19.22
CA PRO A 290 -14.16 -5.32 18.24
C PRO A 290 -14.65 -5.02 16.82
N ILE A 291 -15.82 -5.55 16.43
CA ILE A 291 -16.41 -5.36 15.10
C ILE A 291 -16.91 -3.91 14.95
N PHE A 292 -17.57 -3.37 15.97
CA PHE A 292 -17.97 -1.96 16.01
C PHE A 292 -16.76 -1.04 16.00
N ASN A 293 -15.74 -1.31 16.82
CA ASN A 293 -14.52 -0.51 16.85
C ASN A 293 -13.83 -0.52 15.49
N PHE A 294 -13.65 -1.69 14.87
CA PHE A 294 -13.11 -1.79 13.51
C PHE A 294 -13.90 -0.93 12.52
N THR A 295 -15.23 -1.10 12.47
CA THR A 295 -16.07 -0.37 11.51
C THR A 295 -16.07 1.13 11.75
N LEU A 296 -16.05 1.60 13.00
CA LEU A 296 -15.95 3.03 13.34
C LEU A 296 -14.62 3.66 12.92
N PHE A 297 -13.50 2.94 13.07
CA PHE A 297 -12.17 3.44 12.71
C PHE A 297 -11.85 3.31 11.22
N ASP A 298 -12.37 2.29 10.56
CA ASP A 298 -12.06 1.99 9.17
C ASP A 298 -12.97 2.78 8.21
N LEU A 299 -14.24 2.99 8.56
CA LEU A 299 -15.20 3.71 7.74
C LEU A 299 -14.72 5.11 7.29
N PRO A 300 -14.16 5.98 8.15
CA PRO A 300 -13.67 7.30 7.72
C PRO A 300 -12.54 7.25 6.68
N LYS A 301 -11.81 6.12 6.57
CA LYS A 301 -10.74 5.94 5.59
C LYS A 301 -11.29 5.74 4.18
N HIS A 302 -12.44 5.08 4.06
CA HIS A 302 -13.08 4.77 2.77
C HIS A 302 -14.17 5.78 2.40
N LEU A 303 -14.84 6.36 3.40
CA LEU A 303 -15.94 7.33 3.24
C LEU A 303 -15.72 8.54 4.17
N PRO A 304 -14.72 9.38 3.88
CA PRO A 304 -14.45 10.59 4.66
C PRO A 304 -15.66 11.54 4.62
N ASN A 305 -15.94 12.21 5.74
CA ASN A 305 -17.05 13.17 5.91
C ASN A 305 -18.46 12.59 5.70
N SER A 306 -18.63 11.28 5.82
CA SER A 306 -19.95 10.65 5.73
C SER A 306 -20.76 10.78 7.02
N GLN A 307 -22.10 10.81 6.89
CA GLN A 307 -23.03 10.79 8.03
C GLN A 307 -23.07 9.44 8.77
N TYR A 308 -22.37 8.42 8.26
CA TYR A 308 -22.46 7.05 8.76
C TYR A 308 -21.72 6.83 10.08
N SER A 309 -20.66 7.59 10.38
CA SER A 309 -19.93 7.42 11.66
C SER A 309 -20.79 7.75 12.89
N PRO A 310 -21.49 8.91 12.96
CA PRO A 310 -22.43 9.19 14.04
C PRO A 310 -23.57 8.16 14.14
N GLN A 311 -24.08 7.68 13.00
CA GLN A 311 -25.16 6.69 12.95
C GLN A 311 -24.71 5.33 13.50
N LEU A 312 -23.52 4.85 13.10
CA LEU A 312 -22.92 3.64 13.66
C LEU A 312 -22.65 3.77 15.17
N GLN A 313 -22.23 4.95 15.62
CA GLN A 313 -22.03 5.21 17.04
C GLN A 313 -23.35 5.17 17.83
N SER A 314 -24.45 5.71 17.25
CA SER A 314 -25.79 5.59 17.84
C SER A 314 -26.23 4.12 17.95
N ILE A 315 -26.03 3.32 16.89
CA ILE A 315 -26.32 1.88 16.91
C ILE A 315 -25.48 1.17 17.99
N HIS A 316 -24.17 1.46 18.06
CA HIS A 316 -23.27 0.89 19.05
C HIS A 316 -23.73 1.21 20.48
N SER A 317 -24.11 2.47 20.74
CA SER A 317 -24.61 2.91 22.03
C SER A 317 -25.90 2.20 22.41
N ALA A 318 -26.91 2.19 21.53
CA ALA A 318 -28.21 1.56 21.78
C ALA A 318 -28.06 0.05 22.04
N LEU A 319 -27.21 -0.63 21.26
CA LEU A 319 -26.98 -2.06 21.42
C LEU A 319 -26.21 -2.37 22.72
N THR A 320 -25.21 -1.56 23.06
CA THR A 320 -24.45 -1.70 24.31
C THR A 320 -25.36 -1.52 25.52
N THR A 321 -26.21 -0.49 25.51
CA THR A 321 -27.21 -0.25 26.56
C THR A 321 -28.14 -1.46 26.72
N LEU A 322 -28.69 -1.97 25.62
CA LEU A 322 -29.57 -3.15 25.65
C LEU A 322 -28.88 -4.40 26.21
N LEU A 323 -27.68 -4.73 25.73
CA LEU A 323 -26.96 -5.94 26.14
C LEU A 323 -26.47 -5.85 27.58
N SER A 324 -26.03 -4.67 28.04
CA SER A 324 -25.67 -4.44 29.44
C SER A 324 -26.88 -4.60 30.35
N HIS A 325 -28.02 -4.01 29.99
CA HIS A 325 -29.27 -4.15 30.75
C HIS A 325 -29.73 -5.61 30.87
N LEU A 326 -29.72 -6.35 29.76
CA LEU A 326 -30.07 -7.78 29.75
C LEU A 326 -29.10 -8.61 30.60
N SER A 327 -27.81 -8.28 30.60
CA SER A 327 -26.80 -8.94 31.44
C SER A 327 -27.00 -8.67 32.93
N GLU A 328 -27.35 -7.44 33.30
CA GLU A 328 -27.54 -7.04 34.69
C GLU A 328 -28.84 -7.58 35.28
N GLN A 329 -29.94 -7.43 34.54
CA GLN A 329 -31.27 -7.81 35.00
C GLN A 329 -31.54 -9.31 34.88
N LYS A 330 -30.82 -10.02 34.00
CA LYS A 330 -30.92 -11.48 33.78
C LYS A 330 -32.28 -11.95 33.21
N HIS A 331 -33.20 -11.05 32.91
CA HIS A 331 -34.48 -11.31 32.25
C HIS A 331 -34.94 -10.11 31.40
N PHE A 332 -36.01 -10.29 30.62
CA PHE A 332 -36.63 -9.23 29.83
C PHE A 332 -37.50 -8.34 30.71
N THR A 333 -36.95 -7.19 31.10
CA THR A 333 -37.70 -6.18 31.87
C THR A 333 -38.67 -5.38 30.99
N HIS A 334 -39.57 -4.62 31.62
CA HIS A 334 -40.49 -3.69 30.94
C HIS A 334 -39.80 -2.58 30.12
N GLN A 335 -38.51 -2.31 30.36
CA GLN A 335 -37.71 -1.32 29.62
C GLN A 335 -37.16 -1.86 28.30
N VAL A 336 -37.04 -3.19 28.17
CA VAL A 336 -36.45 -3.83 26.98
C VAL A 336 -37.21 -3.51 25.68
N PRO A 337 -38.56 -3.49 25.64
CA PRO A 337 -39.28 -3.03 24.46
C PRO A 337 -38.90 -1.62 24.00
N GLY A 338 -38.67 -0.69 24.94
CA GLY A 338 -38.22 0.67 24.64
C GLY A 338 -36.80 0.70 24.07
N MET A 339 -35.86 -0.02 24.69
CA MET A 339 -34.48 -0.14 24.21
C MET A 339 -34.40 -0.81 22.83
N LEU A 340 -35.25 -1.81 22.56
CA LEU A 340 -35.37 -2.44 21.24
C LEU A 340 -35.94 -1.49 20.20
N ALA A 341 -36.89 -0.62 20.57
CA ALA A 341 -37.44 0.39 19.67
C ALA A 341 -36.38 1.46 19.33
N GLU A 342 -35.58 1.88 20.29
CA GLU A 342 -34.45 2.79 20.08
C GLU A 342 -33.41 2.16 19.16
N LEU A 343 -32.95 0.94 19.46
CA LEU A 343 -32.01 0.21 18.60
C LEU A 343 -32.57 0.02 17.18
N LYS A 344 -33.85 -0.34 17.04
CA LYS A 344 -34.51 -0.47 15.73
C LYS A 344 -34.48 0.86 14.98
N THR A 345 -34.78 1.96 15.65
CA THR A 345 -34.78 3.30 15.06
C THR A 345 -33.39 3.70 14.61
N SER A 346 -32.35 3.46 15.43
CA SER A 346 -30.95 3.72 15.06
C SER A 346 -30.50 2.88 13.86
N VAL A 347 -30.87 1.59 13.83
CA VAL A 347 -30.54 0.70 12.70
C VAL A 347 -31.28 1.11 11.43
N GLN A 348 -32.54 1.53 11.54
CA GLN A 348 -33.31 2.04 10.41
C GLN A 348 -32.75 3.38 9.91
N ALA A 349 -32.40 4.30 10.81
CA ALA A 349 -31.83 5.61 10.46
C ALA A 349 -30.54 5.52 9.62
N LEU A 350 -29.84 4.39 9.69
CA LEU A 350 -28.76 4.05 8.76
C LEU A 350 -29.35 3.66 7.38
N HIS A 351 -29.94 4.63 6.69
CA HIS A 351 -30.37 4.52 5.31
C HIS A 351 -29.25 5.04 4.40
N SER A 352 -28.48 4.12 3.82
CA SER A 352 -27.53 4.46 2.76
C SER A 352 -28.26 4.43 1.41
N THR A 353 -28.36 5.58 0.75
CA THR A 353 -28.65 5.64 -0.70
C THR A 353 -27.53 4.98 -1.53
N ASN A 354 -26.41 4.64 -0.87
CA ASN A 354 -25.22 4.03 -1.41
C ASN A 354 -25.06 2.57 -0.89
N PHE A 355 -26.12 1.92 -0.39
CA PHE A 355 -26.07 0.48 -0.12
C PHE A 355 -25.88 -0.20 -1.48
N ALA A 356 -24.83 -1.02 -1.62
CA ALA A 356 -24.15 -1.44 -2.85
C ALA A 356 -22.99 -0.53 -3.34
N ASN A 357 -22.45 0.39 -2.52
CA ASN A 357 -21.21 1.09 -2.86
C ASN A 357 -20.03 0.09 -2.86
N PRO A 358 -19.36 -0.15 -4.00
CA PRO A 358 -18.21 -1.05 -4.08
C PRO A 358 -17.07 -0.61 -3.16
N ALA A 359 -17.01 0.68 -2.79
CA ALA A 359 -15.96 1.24 -1.94
C ALA A 359 -16.01 0.72 -0.49
N TYR A 360 -17.19 0.32 0.03
CA TYR A 360 -17.28 -0.16 1.42
C TYR A 360 -18.44 -1.15 1.67
N PRO A 361 -18.34 -2.40 1.19
CA PRO A 361 -19.39 -3.42 1.32
C PRO A 361 -19.70 -3.82 2.78
N VAL A 362 -18.84 -3.47 3.73
CA VAL A 362 -19.03 -3.72 5.16
C VAL A 362 -20.28 -3.03 5.71
N LEU A 363 -20.58 -1.81 5.22
CA LEU A 363 -21.80 -1.08 5.59
C LEU A 363 -23.08 -1.79 5.13
N ASP A 364 -23.03 -2.64 4.11
CA ASP A 364 -24.19 -3.43 3.68
C ASP A 364 -24.47 -4.62 4.60
N ALA A 365 -23.42 -5.33 5.01
CA ALA A 365 -23.57 -6.59 5.72
C ALA A 365 -23.91 -6.40 7.20
N PHE A 366 -23.17 -5.52 7.89
CA PHE A 366 -23.21 -5.43 9.35
C PHE A 366 -24.54 -4.88 9.89
N PRO A 367 -25.07 -3.74 9.42
CA PRO A 367 -26.34 -3.18 9.91
C PRO A 367 -27.56 -4.02 9.54
N LYS A 368 -27.58 -4.62 8.34
CA LYS A 368 -28.67 -5.53 7.91
C LYS A 368 -28.77 -6.75 8.82
N SER A 369 -27.64 -7.24 9.36
CA SER A 369 -27.65 -8.34 10.34
C SER A 369 -28.37 -7.97 11.64
N LEU A 370 -28.29 -6.70 12.06
CA LEU A 370 -28.93 -6.23 13.30
C LEU A 370 -30.44 -6.11 13.18
N VAL A 371 -30.99 -5.88 11.98
CA VAL A 371 -32.45 -5.84 11.77
C VAL A 371 -33.09 -7.17 12.19
N ARG A 372 -32.56 -8.29 11.69
CA ARG A 372 -33.05 -9.63 12.03
C ARG A 372 -32.82 -9.97 13.50
N PHE A 373 -31.71 -9.52 14.07
CA PHE A 373 -31.42 -9.70 15.50
C PHE A 373 -32.47 -9.01 16.38
N VAL A 374 -32.81 -7.75 16.08
CA VAL A 374 -33.85 -7.00 16.79
C VAL A 374 -35.21 -7.67 16.65
N GLU A 375 -35.58 -8.14 15.45
CA GLU A 375 -36.84 -8.88 15.23
C GLU A 375 -36.98 -10.13 16.10
N GLN A 376 -35.87 -10.86 16.34
CA GLN A 376 -35.90 -12.04 17.21
C GLN A 376 -36.06 -11.65 18.68
N LEU A 377 -35.35 -10.61 19.15
CA LEU A 377 -35.45 -10.16 20.54
C LEU A 377 -36.82 -9.55 20.88
N GLN A 378 -37.53 -8.97 19.91
CA GLN A 378 -38.89 -8.47 20.08
C GLN A 378 -39.91 -9.57 20.42
N ARG A 379 -39.57 -10.84 20.22
CA ARG A 379 -40.42 -11.99 20.58
C ARG A 379 -40.22 -12.46 22.03
N GLY A 380 -39.31 -11.84 22.76
CA GLY A 380 -39.04 -12.17 24.16
C GLY A 380 -40.25 -11.92 25.05
N TYR A 381 -40.55 -12.86 25.95
CA TYR A 381 -41.60 -12.69 26.94
C TYR A 381 -41.21 -11.63 27.97
N VAL A 382 -42.00 -10.57 28.06
CA VAL A 382 -41.96 -9.60 29.16
C VAL A 382 -43.13 -9.92 30.08
N ASN A 383 -42.87 -10.10 31.37
CA ASN A 383 -43.94 -10.33 32.33
C ASN A 383 -44.91 -9.14 32.34
N ARG A 384 -46.22 -9.41 32.19
CA ARG A 384 -47.28 -8.38 32.17
C ARG A 384 -47.25 -7.47 33.40
N TYR A 385 -46.78 -7.97 34.53
CA TYR A 385 -46.71 -7.26 35.80
C TYR A 385 -45.34 -6.63 36.08
N GLU A 386 -44.36 -6.82 35.19
CA GLU A 386 -43.03 -6.24 35.31
C GLU A 386 -43.10 -4.72 35.30
N GLY A 387 -42.47 -4.04 36.26
CA GLY A 387 -42.53 -2.58 36.39
C GLY A 387 -43.86 -2.05 36.93
N SER A 388 -44.79 -2.92 37.34
CA SER A 388 -45.98 -2.49 38.07
C SER A 388 -45.60 -1.88 39.42
N LYS A 389 -46.33 -0.84 39.83
CA LYS A 389 -46.10 -0.19 41.13
C LYS A 389 -46.46 -1.18 42.25
N PRO A 390 -45.67 -1.26 43.33
CA PRO A 390 -46.04 -2.04 44.51
C PRO A 390 -47.43 -1.63 45.01
N ILE A 391 -48.28 -2.61 45.30
CA ILE A 391 -49.60 -2.34 45.88
C ILE A 391 -49.39 -1.98 47.36
N THR A 392 -49.40 -0.68 47.67
CA THR A 392 -49.29 -0.16 49.04
C THR A 392 -50.66 -0.01 49.67
N TRP A 393 -51.02 -0.91 50.58
CA TRP A 393 -52.31 -0.86 51.30
C TRP A 393 -52.40 0.24 52.38
N GLN A 394 -51.28 0.89 52.70
CA GLN A 394 -51.16 1.82 53.84
C GLN A 394 -51.83 3.18 53.60
N GLU A 395 -51.92 3.66 52.36
CA GLU A 395 -52.50 4.98 52.02
C GLU A 395 -53.99 4.90 51.61
N HIS A 396 -54.54 3.71 51.40
CA HIS A 396 -55.80 3.49 50.66
C HIS A 396 -57.07 3.30 51.50
N PHE A 397 -57.03 3.51 52.83
CA PHE A 397 -58.24 3.80 53.62
C PHE A 397 -58.68 5.28 53.50
N SER A 398 -57.95 6.06 52.70
CA SER A 398 -58.30 7.44 52.33
C SER A 398 -59.43 7.47 51.30
N ASN A 399 -60.22 8.56 51.26
CA ASN A 399 -61.44 8.72 50.45
C ASN A 399 -61.28 8.56 48.91
N ASN A 400 -60.07 8.32 48.38
CA ASN A 400 -59.78 8.18 46.94
C ASN A 400 -58.89 6.95 46.65
N PRO A 401 -59.46 5.73 46.57
CA PRO A 401 -58.71 4.55 46.16
C PRO A 401 -58.32 4.59 44.66
N THR A 402 -57.09 4.16 44.35
CA THR A 402 -56.59 3.94 42.97
C THR A 402 -57.34 2.81 42.27
N GLU A 403 -57.31 2.78 40.93
CA GLU A 403 -57.95 1.69 40.17
C GLU A 403 -57.30 0.34 40.44
N GLU A 404 -55.98 0.31 40.65
CA GLU A 404 -55.22 -0.90 40.98
C GLU A 404 -55.62 -1.48 42.35
N SER A 405 -55.82 -0.63 43.36
CA SER A 405 -56.26 -1.09 44.70
C SER A 405 -57.71 -1.59 44.67
N LYS A 406 -58.60 -0.93 43.89
CA LYS A 406 -59.98 -1.42 43.65
C LYS A 406 -59.98 -2.78 42.94
N MET A 407 -59.16 -2.95 41.90
CA MET A 407 -59.05 -4.24 41.19
C MET A 407 -58.51 -5.33 42.13
N THR A 408 -57.52 -5.02 42.96
CA THR A 408 -56.95 -5.98 43.91
C THR A 408 -57.98 -6.38 44.98
N ALA A 409 -58.73 -5.42 45.53
CA ALA A 409 -59.82 -5.71 46.46
C ALA A 409 -60.92 -6.57 45.80
N LYS A 410 -61.29 -6.28 44.54
CA LYS A 410 -62.22 -7.13 43.77
C LYS A 410 -61.69 -8.55 43.59
N ILE A 411 -60.42 -8.70 43.22
CA ILE A 411 -59.78 -10.02 43.08
C ILE A 411 -59.80 -10.77 44.42
N PHE A 412 -59.43 -10.10 45.51
CA PHE A 412 -59.49 -10.67 46.85
C PHE A 412 -60.90 -11.15 47.20
N LEU A 413 -61.93 -10.33 46.97
CA LEU A 413 -63.33 -10.70 47.24
C LEU A 413 -63.79 -11.87 46.37
N SER A 414 -63.38 -11.93 45.10
CA SER A 414 -63.68 -13.05 44.21
C SER A 414 -63.04 -14.36 44.71
N VAL A 415 -61.74 -14.33 45.04
CA VAL A 415 -61.03 -15.50 45.58
C VAL A 415 -61.61 -15.91 46.93
N PHE A 416 -61.88 -14.94 47.81
CA PHE A 416 -62.48 -15.18 49.10
C PHE A 416 -63.87 -15.81 49.00
N SER A 417 -64.71 -15.34 48.06
CA SER A 417 -66.04 -15.91 47.84
C SER A 417 -65.98 -17.39 47.43
N ILE A 418 -65.06 -17.74 46.53
CA ILE A 418 -64.82 -19.13 46.11
C ILE A 418 -64.36 -19.96 47.30
N LEU A 419 -63.33 -19.50 48.02
CA LEU A 419 -62.80 -20.19 49.19
C LEU A 419 -63.85 -20.38 50.28
N ASN A 420 -64.61 -19.34 50.61
CA ASN A 420 -65.65 -19.40 51.63
C ASN A 420 -66.75 -20.39 51.24
N THR A 421 -67.18 -20.39 49.99
CA THR A 421 -68.19 -21.33 49.49
C THR A 421 -67.68 -22.76 49.57
N ASN A 422 -66.50 -23.02 49.01
CA ASN A 422 -65.97 -24.39 48.88
C ASN A 422 -65.56 -24.96 50.24
N LEU A 423 -64.92 -24.17 51.11
CA LEU A 423 -64.56 -24.60 52.46
C LEU A 423 -65.80 -24.78 53.35
N SER A 424 -66.86 -23.97 53.18
CA SER A 424 -68.12 -24.14 53.91
C SER A 424 -68.86 -25.40 53.48
N GLU A 425 -68.90 -25.68 52.17
CA GLU A 425 -69.52 -26.91 51.65
C GLU A 425 -68.75 -28.15 52.10
N LEU A 426 -67.42 -28.11 52.01
CA LEU A 426 -66.54 -29.17 52.49
C LEU A 426 -66.74 -29.42 53.99
N ARG A 427 -66.88 -28.35 54.80
CA ARG A 427 -67.21 -28.45 56.24
C ARG A 427 -68.57 -29.10 56.46
N LYS A 428 -69.59 -28.75 55.68
CA LYS A 428 -70.97 -29.21 55.86
C LYS A 428 -71.13 -30.67 55.45
N ARG A 429 -70.70 -31.02 54.23
CA ARG A 429 -70.90 -32.35 53.68
C ARG A 429 -70.00 -33.41 54.31
N CYS A 430 -68.75 -33.10 54.63
CA CYS A 430 -67.88 -34.05 55.33
C CYS A 430 -68.32 -34.36 56.77
N LYS A 431 -69.25 -33.59 57.36
CA LYS A 431 -69.87 -33.92 58.65
C LYS A 431 -71.02 -34.93 58.51
N VAL A 432 -71.64 -35.01 57.34
CA VAL A 432 -72.88 -35.76 57.11
C VAL A 432 -72.66 -36.75 55.96
N ASP A 433 -72.80 -36.28 54.72
CA ASP A 433 -72.87 -37.10 53.51
C ASP A 433 -71.52 -37.75 53.16
N TRP A 434 -70.41 -37.00 53.30
CA TRP A 434 -69.07 -37.46 52.90
C TRP A 434 -68.24 -37.99 54.08
N ARG A 435 -68.87 -38.23 55.24
CA ARG A 435 -68.15 -38.54 56.49
C ARG A 435 -67.21 -39.74 56.38
N GLY A 436 -67.65 -40.77 55.63
CA GLY A 436 -66.92 -42.01 55.39
C GLY A 436 -66.15 -42.05 54.07
N ASP A 437 -66.37 -41.10 53.17
CA ASP A 437 -65.78 -41.09 51.83
C ASP A 437 -64.26 -40.93 51.90
N GLN A 438 -63.53 -41.87 51.30
CA GLN A 438 -62.09 -41.73 51.09
C GLN A 438 -61.81 -40.78 49.93
N ILE A 439 -60.67 -40.09 49.93
CA ILE A 439 -60.33 -39.11 48.90
C ILE A 439 -59.82 -39.81 47.63
N ASN A 440 -60.75 -40.38 46.84
CA ASN A 440 -60.49 -41.00 45.54
C ASN A 440 -61.58 -40.67 44.51
N GLU A 441 -61.28 -40.88 43.22
CA GLU A 441 -62.14 -40.47 42.09
C GLU A 441 -63.56 -41.08 42.07
N PHE A 442 -63.80 -42.14 42.85
CA PHE A 442 -65.09 -42.84 42.91
C PHE A 442 -66.00 -42.36 44.04
N THR A 443 -65.56 -41.38 44.84
CA THR A 443 -66.35 -40.79 45.93
C THR A 443 -66.81 -39.38 45.59
N GLU A 444 -67.89 -38.92 46.22
CA GLU A 444 -68.34 -37.55 46.05
C GLU A 444 -67.32 -36.54 46.63
N LEU A 445 -66.64 -36.91 47.72
CA LEU A 445 -65.54 -36.12 48.28
C LEU A 445 -64.37 -35.96 47.30
N GLY A 446 -63.93 -37.04 46.66
CA GLY A 446 -62.87 -37.00 45.66
C GLY A 446 -63.28 -36.24 44.40
N THR A 447 -64.53 -36.40 43.95
CA THR A 447 -65.11 -35.60 42.85
C THR A 447 -65.05 -34.12 43.18
N PHE A 448 -65.45 -33.72 44.39
CA PHE A 448 -65.39 -32.34 44.83
C PHE A 448 -63.95 -31.78 44.82
N PHE A 449 -62.96 -32.54 45.28
CA PHE A 449 -61.57 -32.11 45.20
C PHE A 449 -61.06 -31.99 43.76
N SER A 450 -61.48 -32.90 42.88
CA SER A 450 -61.17 -32.83 41.45
C SER A 450 -61.77 -31.60 40.76
N ASP A 451 -63.04 -31.30 41.06
CA ASP A 451 -63.73 -30.08 40.58
C ASP A 451 -63.08 -28.79 41.09
N ASN A 452 -62.36 -28.88 42.21
CA ASN A 452 -61.57 -27.78 42.79
C ASN A 452 -60.11 -27.77 42.33
N GLY A 453 -59.74 -28.59 41.34
CA GLY A 453 -58.45 -28.55 40.66
C GLY A 453 -57.36 -29.43 41.27
N PHE A 454 -57.67 -30.30 42.24
CA PHE A 454 -56.71 -31.27 42.77
C PHE A 454 -56.67 -32.54 41.92
N VAL A 455 -55.48 -33.12 41.75
CA VAL A 455 -55.36 -34.44 41.13
C VAL A 455 -55.65 -35.50 42.19
N VAL A 456 -56.77 -36.21 42.05
CA VAL A 456 -57.22 -37.26 42.98
C VAL A 456 -56.80 -38.63 42.47
N SER A 457 -56.49 -39.56 43.37
CA SER A 457 -56.06 -40.92 43.00
C SER A 457 -57.22 -41.81 42.58
N ASP A 458 -56.94 -42.83 41.75
CA ASP A 458 -57.88 -43.90 41.43
C ASP A 458 -58.23 -44.72 42.68
N ASN A 459 -59.34 -45.48 42.65
CA ASN A 459 -59.70 -46.37 43.76
C ASN A 459 -58.56 -47.35 44.09
N ASN A 460 -58.21 -47.45 45.37
CA ASN A 460 -57.12 -48.29 45.91
C ASN A 460 -55.72 -48.05 45.29
N LYS A 461 -55.48 -46.90 44.65
CA LYS A 461 -54.15 -46.45 44.20
C LYS A 461 -53.76 -45.12 44.86
N GLN A 462 -52.46 -44.81 44.82
CA GLN A 462 -51.90 -43.51 45.22
C GLN A 462 -51.13 -42.89 44.05
N ASN A 463 -51.84 -42.45 43.02
CA ASN A 463 -51.32 -41.84 41.79
C ASN A 463 -51.67 -40.35 41.63
N GLY A 464 -52.44 -39.79 42.57
CA GLY A 464 -52.77 -38.36 42.64
C GLY A 464 -51.98 -37.60 43.72
N GLU A 465 -52.22 -36.30 43.79
CA GLU A 465 -51.67 -35.37 44.78
C GLU A 465 -52.25 -35.62 46.18
N LEU A 466 -53.53 -36.02 46.26
CA LEU A 466 -54.23 -36.25 47.52
C LEU A 466 -54.06 -37.70 48.02
N GLN A 467 -53.99 -37.85 49.35
CA GLN A 467 -53.74 -39.15 49.99
C GLN A 467 -55.01 -40.02 50.03
N ASN A 468 -54.99 -41.12 49.28
CA ASN A 468 -56.01 -42.16 49.26
C ASN A 468 -55.59 -43.34 50.15
N LYS A 469 -55.54 -43.11 51.47
CA LYS A 469 -55.22 -44.12 52.48
C LYS A 469 -56.44 -44.39 53.37
N GLU A 470 -56.47 -45.56 53.99
CA GLU A 470 -57.44 -45.84 55.05
C GLU A 470 -57.33 -44.79 56.16
N GLY A 471 -58.46 -44.21 56.57
CA GLY A 471 -58.52 -43.11 57.54
C GLY A 471 -58.35 -41.69 56.96
N MET A 472 -57.96 -41.54 55.69
CA MET A 472 -57.97 -40.24 54.99
C MET A 472 -59.32 -40.03 54.30
N ASN A 473 -60.34 -39.74 55.12
CA ASN A 473 -61.73 -39.57 54.71
C ASN A 473 -62.33 -38.21 55.13
N GLY A 474 -63.61 -37.99 54.85
CA GLY A 474 -64.30 -36.74 55.22
C GLY A 474 -64.20 -36.38 56.70
N THR A 475 -64.22 -37.36 57.62
CA THR A 475 -64.01 -37.10 59.05
C THR A 475 -62.65 -36.46 59.32
N LYS A 476 -61.59 -36.95 58.65
CA LYS A 476 -60.24 -36.37 58.76
C LYS A 476 -60.18 -34.96 58.18
N VAL A 477 -60.85 -34.72 57.05
CA VAL A 477 -60.93 -33.41 56.40
C VAL A 477 -61.62 -32.38 57.31
N VAL A 478 -62.73 -32.74 57.95
CA VAL A 478 -63.41 -31.86 58.92
C VAL A 478 -62.50 -31.54 60.10
N GLY A 479 -61.78 -32.53 60.64
CA GLY A 479 -60.81 -32.30 61.73
C GLY A 479 -59.66 -31.36 61.35
N CYS A 480 -59.36 -31.24 60.05
CA CYS A 480 -58.39 -30.28 59.53
C CYS A 480 -58.98 -28.86 59.34
N LEU A 481 -60.29 -28.73 59.19
CA LEU A 481 -60.99 -27.47 58.94
C LEU A 481 -61.62 -26.85 60.19
N VAL A 482 -62.08 -27.68 61.13
CA VAL A 482 -62.87 -27.28 62.31
C VAL A 482 -62.10 -27.59 63.59
N GLY A 483 -61.97 -26.60 64.48
CA GLY A 483 -61.32 -26.77 65.77
C GLY A 483 -60.95 -25.44 66.39
N ASP A 484 -60.00 -25.47 67.32
CA ASP A 484 -59.40 -24.24 67.86
C ASP A 484 -58.48 -23.58 66.81
N TYR A 485 -58.16 -22.30 67.01
CA TYR A 485 -57.20 -21.58 66.17
C TYR A 485 -55.88 -22.38 66.07
N PRO A 486 -55.28 -22.56 64.87
CA PRO A 486 -55.47 -21.80 63.63
C PRO A 486 -56.38 -22.47 62.58
N ARG A 487 -57.35 -23.31 62.98
CA ARG A 487 -58.29 -23.94 62.02
C ARG A 487 -59.18 -22.89 61.33
N VAL A 488 -59.70 -23.20 60.13
CA VAL A 488 -60.50 -22.24 59.34
C VAL A 488 -61.81 -21.89 60.03
N PHE A 489 -62.48 -22.89 60.61
CA PHE A 489 -63.77 -22.73 61.26
C PHE A 489 -63.70 -23.09 62.76
N PRO A 490 -64.48 -22.40 63.59
CA PRO A 490 -64.59 -22.70 65.02
C PRO A 490 -65.40 -23.98 65.25
N SER A 491 -65.05 -24.70 66.31
CA SER A 491 -65.80 -25.84 66.86
C SER A 491 -67.04 -25.40 67.64
N VAL A 492 -66.97 -24.25 68.32
CA VAL A 492 -68.04 -23.67 69.15
C VAL A 492 -68.74 -22.54 68.38
N GLU A 493 -70.07 -22.49 68.45
CA GLU A 493 -70.93 -21.57 67.68
C GLU A 493 -70.67 -20.08 67.98
N ASN A 494 -70.21 -19.76 69.21
CA ASN A 494 -69.96 -18.39 69.66
C ASN A 494 -68.51 -17.90 69.43
N THR A 495 -67.62 -18.74 68.89
CA THR A 495 -66.24 -18.35 68.57
C THR A 495 -66.19 -17.86 67.13
N ARG A 496 -65.39 -16.83 66.84
CA ARG A 496 -65.20 -16.30 65.47
C ARG A 496 -63.76 -16.49 65.05
N HIS A 497 -63.53 -17.15 63.92
CA HIS A 497 -62.23 -17.23 63.26
C HIS A 497 -62.13 -16.21 62.13
N ALA A 498 -60.94 -16.04 61.54
CA ALA A 498 -60.69 -15.03 60.50
C ALA A 498 -61.72 -15.04 59.36
N ILE A 499 -62.16 -16.21 58.89
CA ILE A 499 -63.17 -16.31 57.83
C ILE A 499 -64.52 -15.75 58.26
N ASN A 500 -64.92 -15.97 59.53
CA ASN A 500 -66.15 -15.43 60.08
C ASN A 500 -66.07 -13.91 60.22
N THR A 501 -64.96 -13.41 60.75
CA THR A 501 -64.74 -11.96 60.89
C THR A 501 -64.81 -11.25 59.55
N ILE A 502 -64.23 -11.84 58.49
CA ILE A 502 -64.29 -11.28 57.14
C ILE A 502 -65.74 -11.30 56.61
N VAL A 503 -66.44 -12.44 56.72
CA VAL A 503 -67.85 -12.53 56.29
C VAL A 503 -68.73 -11.51 57.04
N ASP A 504 -68.59 -11.42 58.36
CA ASP A 504 -69.35 -10.49 59.20
C ASP A 504 -69.08 -9.03 58.82
N SER A 505 -67.84 -8.71 58.40
CA SER A 505 -67.46 -7.38 57.92
C SER A 505 -68.02 -7.04 56.54
N LEU A 506 -68.36 -8.05 55.72
CA LEU A 506 -68.92 -7.90 54.39
C LEU A 506 -70.46 -7.88 54.39
N LEU A 507 -71.10 -8.38 55.45
CA LEU A 507 -72.54 -8.28 55.62
C LEU A 507 -72.91 -6.86 56.08
N PRO A 508 -73.91 -6.21 55.46
CA PRO A 508 -74.39 -4.93 55.97
C PRO A 508 -74.88 -5.16 57.40
N THR A 509 -74.27 -4.48 58.36
CA THR A 509 -74.77 -4.48 59.73
C THR A 509 -76.22 -4.01 59.68
N THR A 510 -77.15 -4.88 60.09
CA THR A 510 -78.55 -4.51 60.34
C THR A 510 -78.57 -3.60 61.56
N LYS A 511 -78.13 -2.35 61.40
CA LYS A 511 -78.59 -1.26 62.26
C LYS A 511 -79.92 -0.82 61.68
N SER A 512 -80.97 -1.06 62.44
CA SER A 512 -82.34 -0.62 62.20
C SER A 512 -82.38 0.83 61.70
N VAL A 513 -82.59 1.01 60.41
CA VAL A 513 -83.17 2.25 59.86
C VAL A 513 -84.33 1.82 58.99
N THR A 514 -85.53 1.92 59.55
CA THR A 514 -86.79 1.86 58.81
C THR A 514 -86.80 2.96 57.75
N SER A 515 -86.64 2.59 56.48
CA SER A 515 -87.05 3.40 55.34
C SER A 515 -87.55 2.45 54.24
N PRO A 516 -88.82 2.53 53.81
CA PRO A 516 -89.46 1.49 53.02
C PRO A 516 -89.28 1.74 51.52
N HIS A 517 -88.06 1.81 51.00
CA HIS A 517 -87.78 1.70 49.55
C HIS A 517 -86.31 1.34 49.32
N SER A 518 -85.97 0.06 49.50
CA SER A 518 -84.66 -0.48 49.06
C SER A 518 -84.90 -1.79 48.30
N PRO A 519 -84.55 -1.88 47.01
CA PRO A 519 -84.74 -3.11 46.24
C PRO A 519 -83.81 -4.21 46.75
N LEU A 520 -84.38 -5.38 47.00
CA LEU A 520 -83.65 -6.62 47.30
C LEU A 520 -82.73 -6.98 46.13
N ILE A 521 -81.40 -6.92 46.36
CA ILE A 521 -80.41 -7.41 45.39
C ILE A 521 -80.24 -8.92 45.64
N SER A 522 -80.76 -9.73 44.72
CA SER A 522 -80.50 -11.17 44.66
C SER A 522 -79.28 -11.42 43.77
N TYR A 523 -78.27 -12.12 44.28
CA TYR A 523 -77.11 -12.56 43.50
C TYR A 523 -77.40 -13.93 42.91
N HIS A 524 -77.44 -14.04 41.58
CA HIS A 524 -77.57 -15.32 40.88
C HIS A 524 -76.31 -15.57 40.04
N VAL A 525 -75.55 -16.61 40.38
CA VAL A 525 -74.35 -17.03 39.64
C VAL A 525 -74.79 -18.08 38.62
N GLN A 526 -74.73 -17.77 37.33
CA GLN A 526 -74.91 -18.75 36.26
C GLN A 526 -73.55 -19.21 35.73
N SER A 527 -73.38 -20.52 35.64
CA SER A 527 -72.22 -21.19 35.03
C SER A 527 -72.53 -21.49 33.56
N THR A 528 -71.67 -21.06 32.64
CA THR A 528 -71.67 -21.50 31.24
C THR A 528 -70.29 -22.00 30.84
N LYS A 529 -70.22 -23.25 30.36
CA LYS A 529 -68.99 -23.87 29.83
C LYS A 529 -68.66 -23.30 28.44
N CYS A 530 -67.44 -22.81 28.24
CA CYS A 530 -66.86 -22.53 26.92
C CYS A 530 -65.74 -23.53 26.62
N SER A 531 -65.59 -23.88 25.34
CA SER A 531 -64.87 -25.05 24.83
C SER A 531 -63.33 -24.98 24.83
N HIS A 532 -62.70 -24.09 25.59
CA HIS A 532 -61.24 -24.01 25.68
C HIS A 532 -60.77 -23.77 27.13
N GLY A 533 -60.52 -24.86 27.86
CA GLY A 533 -59.42 -25.01 28.81
C GLY A 533 -59.36 -24.20 30.13
N ALA A 534 -60.26 -23.27 30.41
CA ALA A 534 -60.38 -22.65 31.74
C ALA A 534 -61.83 -22.14 31.99
N PRO A 535 -62.43 -22.36 33.17
CA PRO A 535 -63.74 -21.78 33.49
C PRO A 535 -63.62 -20.27 33.70
N VAL A 536 -64.31 -19.49 32.87
CA VAL A 536 -64.51 -18.05 33.06
C VAL A 536 -65.83 -17.84 33.80
N TYR A 537 -65.77 -17.34 35.04
CA TYR A 537 -66.96 -16.96 35.81
C TYR A 537 -67.36 -15.52 35.42
N ALA A 538 -68.48 -15.37 34.70
CA ALA A 538 -69.08 -14.07 34.42
C ALA A 538 -70.18 -13.77 35.44
N ILE A 539 -70.03 -12.73 36.26
CA ILE A 539 -71.09 -12.24 37.14
C ILE A 539 -71.95 -11.25 36.34
N THR A 540 -73.19 -11.63 36.01
CA THR A 540 -74.16 -10.70 35.42
C THR A 540 -75.06 -10.13 36.53
N VAL A 541 -74.96 -8.83 36.79
CA VAL A 541 -75.87 -8.14 37.72
C VAL A 541 -77.13 -7.74 36.96
N ARG A 542 -78.26 -8.42 37.20
CA ARG A 542 -79.58 -8.04 36.66
C ARG A 542 -80.36 -7.28 37.72
N THR A 543 -80.61 -5.99 37.51
CA THR A 543 -81.58 -5.22 38.28
C THR A 543 -82.99 -5.52 37.75
N MET A 544 -83.84 -6.15 38.57
CA MET A 544 -85.27 -6.28 38.25
C MET A 544 -85.95 -4.90 38.39
N ARG A 545 -86.42 -4.33 37.27
CA ARG A 545 -87.43 -3.27 37.28
C ARG A 545 -88.80 -3.93 37.47
N LEU A 546 -89.46 -3.67 38.60
CA LEU A 546 -90.89 -3.94 38.75
C LEU A 546 -91.68 -2.90 37.93
N SER A 547 -92.55 -3.37 37.05
CA SER A 547 -93.46 -2.55 36.25
C SER A 547 -94.54 -1.93 37.12
N SER A 548 -94.79 -0.64 36.94
CA SER A 548 -95.90 0.10 37.53
C SER A 548 -97.24 -0.33 36.92
N THR A 549 -98.16 -0.80 37.75
CA THR A 549 -99.61 -0.64 37.57
C THR A 549 -100.12 0.41 38.53
#